data_AF-U3TDF2-F1
#
_entry.id   AF-U3TDF2-F1
#
_cell.length_a   1.000
_cell.length_b   1.000
_cell.length_c   1.000
_cell.angle_alpha   90.00
_cell.angle_beta   90.00
_cell.angle_gamma   90.00
#
_symmetry.space_group_name_H-M   'P 1'
#
loop_
_entity.id
_entity.type
_entity.pdbx_description
1 polymer ?
#
loop_
_entity_poly.entity_id
_entity_poly.type
_entity_poly.pdbx_seq_one_letter_code
_entity_poly.pdbx_strand_id
1 'polypeptide(L)' 'AVTMTHEIGHSLGMAHDGKKCNCNTCIMSPVISDPPAEQFSDCSKKYYQKFLTDRNPQCIVN' A
#
# COMPACT_ATOMS: atom_id res chain seq x y z
N ALA A 1 -6.87 1.46 -12.90
CA ALA A 1 -5.61 0.86 -12.39
C ALA A 1 -5.48 1.07 -10.88
N VAL A 2 -5.52 2.31 -10.37
CA VAL A 2 -5.29 2.64 -8.95
C VAL A 2 -6.13 1.82 -7.97
N THR A 3 -7.45 1.71 -8.18
CA THR A 3 -8.33 0.91 -7.30
C THR A 3 -7.88 -0.55 -7.21
N MET A 4 -7.56 -1.19 -8.33
CA MET A 4 -7.05 -2.57 -8.30
C MET A 4 -5.74 -2.67 -7.50
N THR A 5 -4.81 -1.73 -7.70
CA THR A 5 -3.56 -1.69 -6.94
C THR A 5 -3.79 -1.42 -5.45
N HIS A 6 -4.79 -0.61 -5.09
CA HIS A 6 -5.21 -0.36 -3.71
C HIS A 6 -5.69 -1.64 -3.02
N GLU A 7 -6.58 -2.40 -3.67
CA GLU A 7 -7.10 -3.64 -3.08
C GLU A 7 -6.05 -4.76 -3.01
N ILE A 8 -5.12 -4.81 -3.98
CA ILE A 8 -3.93 -5.68 -3.90
C ILE A 8 -3.06 -5.25 -2.71
N GLY A 9 -2.90 -3.94 -2.46
CA GLY A 9 -2.20 -3.41 -1.30
C GLY A 9 -2.78 -3.93 0.02
N HIS A 10 -4.11 -3.91 0.18
CA HIS A 10 -4.78 -4.50 1.35
C HIS A 10 -4.51 -6.00 1.48
N SER A 11 -4.55 -6.73 0.37
CA SER A 11 -4.23 -8.18 0.34
C SER A 11 -2.78 -8.46 0.79
N LEU A 12 -1.88 -7.50 0.57
CA LEU A 12 -0.47 -7.52 0.97
C LEU A 12 -0.22 -6.81 2.31
N GLY A 13 -1.25 -6.62 3.12
CA GLY A 13 -1.16 -6.12 4.50
C GLY A 13 -0.93 -4.62 4.64
N MET A 14 -1.08 -3.82 3.58
CA MET A 14 -0.99 -2.37 3.65
C MET A 14 -2.29 -1.78 4.18
N ALA A 15 -2.21 -0.90 5.19
CA ALA A 15 -3.35 -0.11 5.66
C ALA A 15 -3.43 1.24 4.93
N HIS A 16 -4.56 1.94 5.08
CA HIS A 16 -4.71 3.28 4.53
C HIS A 16 -3.65 4.26 5.05
N ASP A 17 -3.24 5.19 4.20
CA ASP A 17 -2.29 6.25 4.54
C ASP A 17 -2.94 7.26 5.51
N GLY A 18 -2.26 7.52 6.64
CA GLY A 18 -2.65 8.52 7.63
C GLY A 18 -1.85 9.81 7.54
N LYS A 19 -2.17 10.79 8.40
CA LYS A 19 -1.53 12.13 8.43
C LYS A 19 -0.01 12.14 8.60
N LYS A 20 0.59 11.05 9.09
CA LYS A 20 2.03 10.92 9.33
C LYS A 20 2.80 10.32 8.15
N CYS A 21 2.11 9.87 7.11
CA CYS A 21 2.72 9.26 5.94
C CYS A 21 3.16 10.35 4.96
N ASN A 22 4.39 10.27 4.46
CA ASN A 22 4.90 11.27 3.52
C ASN A 22 4.38 10.95 2.11
N CYS A 23 3.41 11.75 1.66
CA CYS A 23 2.68 11.51 0.42
C CYS A 23 2.00 12.79 -0.09
N ASN A 24 2.01 13.01 -1.41
CA ASN A 24 1.13 13.97 -2.06
C ASN A 24 -0.14 13.27 -2.59
N THR A 25 0.02 12.32 -3.52
CA THR A 25 -1.03 11.37 -3.95
C THR A 25 -0.45 9.95 -3.89
N CYS A 26 -1.09 9.05 -3.15
CA CYS A 26 -0.61 7.68 -2.97
C CYS A 26 -1.74 6.67 -3.10
N ILE A 27 -1.35 5.47 -3.53
CA ILE A 27 -2.27 4.38 -3.86
C ILE A 27 -3.12 3.99 -2.64
N MET A 28 -2.55 4.01 -1.43
CA MET A 28 -3.26 3.62 -0.20
C MET A 28 -3.97 4.79 0.49
N SER A 29 -4.12 5.94 -0.16
CA SER A 29 -4.99 7.01 0.35
C SER A 29 -6.41 6.47 0.61
N PRO A 30 -7.07 6.84 1.72
CA PRO A 30 -8.45 6.42 2.01
C PRO A 30 -9.46 7.00 1.00
N VAL A 31 -9.04 7.99 0.21
CA VAL A 31 -9.84 8.63 -0.84
C VAL A 31 -9.07 8.63 -2.16
N ILE A 32 -9.80 8.46 -3.27
CA ILE A 32 -9.22 8.55 -4.62
C ILE A 32 -8.73 9.99 -4.86
N SER A 33 -7.57 10.11 -5.51
CA SER A 33 -6.96 11.39 -5.89
C SER A 33 -7.13 11.67 -7.37
N ASP A 34 -7.13 12.96 -7.72
CA ASP A 34 -6.99 13.49 -9.07
C ASP A 34 -5.81 14.49 -9.06
N PRO A 35 -4.70 14.24 -9.77
CA PRO A 35 -4.48 13.13 -10.70
C PRO A 35 -4.38 11.76 -10.00
N PRO A 36 -4.62 10.64 -10.72
CA PRO A 36 -4.52 9.30 -10.17
C PRO A 36 -3.14 9.05 -9.53
N ALA A 37 -3.12 8.42 -8.35
CA ALA A 37 -1.88 8.08 -7.68
C ALA A 37 -1.07 7.00 -8.42
N GLU A 38 0.23 7.19 -8.51
CA GLU A 38 1.15 6.25 -9.18
C GLU A 38 2.14 5.59 -8.21
N GLN A 39 2.16 6.01 -6.94
CA GLN A 39 3.18 5.60 -5.97
C GLN A 39 2.58 5.14 -4.64
N PHE A 40 3.33 4.27 -3.95
CA PHE A 40 3.08 3.91 -2.55
C PHE A 40 3.84 4.85 -1.62
N SER A 41 3.22 5.21 -0.49
CA SER A 41 3.83 6.01 0.57
C SER A 41 4.95 5.26 1.31
N ASP A 42 5.68 5.96 2.18
CA ASP A 42 6.65 5.34 3.09
C ASP A 42 5.97 4.41 4.12
N CYS A 43 4.76 4.75 4.57
CA CYS A 43 3.94 3.89 5.43
C CYS A 43 3.56 2.58 4.74
N SER A 44 3.07 2.65 3.50
CA SER A 44 2.69 1.48 2.69
C SER A 44 3.86 0.49 2.57
N LYS A 45 5.08 1.00 2.32
CA LYS A 45 6.31 0.19 2.27
C LYS A 45 6.64 -0.48 3.61
N LYS A 46 6.48 0.24 4.72
CA LYS A 46 6.68 -0.32 6.08
C LYS A 46 5.66 -1.41 6.40
N TYR A 47 4.39 -1.21 6.04
CA TYR A 47 3.35 -2.23 6.21
C TYR A 47 3.64 -3.48 5.39
N TYR A 48 4.03 -3.32 4.13
CA TYR A 48 4.38 -4.45 3.28
C TYR A 48 5.58 -5.23 3.81
N GLN A 49 6.64 -4.53 4.26
CA GLN A 49 7.78 -5.19 4.89
C GLN A 49 7.35 -5.98 6.13
N LYS A 50 6.47 -5.40 6.96
CA LYS A 50 5.90 -6.09 8.13
C LYS A 50 5.08 -7.32 7.72
N PHE A 51 4.26 -7.22 6.69
CA PHE A 51 3.49 -8.35 6.15
C PHE A 51 4.41 -9.48 5.70
N LEU A 52 5.46 -9.19 4.93
CA LEU A 52 6.42 -10.20 4.48
C LEU A 52 7.11 -10.89 5.65
N THR A 53 7.57 -10.12 6.65
CA THR A 53 8.26 -10.67 7.83
C THR A 53 7.31 -11.47 8.74
N ASP A 54 6.12 -10.95 9.03
CA ASP A 54 5.21 -11.55 10.00
C ASP A 54 4.40 -12.73 9.43
N ARG A 55 4.01 -12.64 8.14
CA ARG A 55 3.18 -13.66 7.49
C ARG A 55 3.97 -14.66 6.67
N ASN A 56 5.18 -14.30 6.23
CA ASN A 56 6.04 -15.13 5.38
C ASN A 56 5.26 -15.88 4.27
N PRO A 57 4.55 -15.15 3.40
CA PRO A 57 3.60 -15.74 2.45
C PRO A 57 4.31 -16.56 1.35
N GLN A 58 4.26 -17.88 1.44
CA GLN A 58 5.01 -18.78 0.57
C GLN A 58 4.57 -18.75 -0.91
N CYS A 59 3.31 -18.39 -1.20
CA CYS A 59 2.80 -18.40 -2.58
C CYS A 59 3.29 -17.24 -3.45
N ILE A 60 4.02 -16.27 -2.88
CA ILE A 60 4.59 -15.13 -3.60
C ILE A 60 6.12 -15.08 -3.53
N VAL A 61 6.75 -16.14 -3.01
CA VAL A 61 8.21 -16.36 -2.98
C VAL A 61 8.49 -17.69 -3.68
N ASN A 62 9.43 -17.69 -4.63
CA ASN A 62 9.77 -18.86 -5.45
C ASN A 62 10.83 -19.73 -4.79
#